data_AF-D5ER52-F1
#
_entry.id   AF-D5ER52-F1
#
_cell.length_a   1.000
_cell.length_b   1.000
_cell.length_c   1.000
_cell.angle_alpha   90.00
_cell.angle_beta   90.00
_cell.angle_gamma   90.00
#
_symmetry.space_group_name_H-M   'P 1'
#
loop_
_entity.id
_entity.type
_entity.pdbx_description
1 polymer ?
#
loop_
_entity_poly.entity_id
_entity_poly.type
_entity_poly.pdbx_seq_one_letter_code
_entity_poly.pdbx_strand_id
1 'polypeptide(L)' 'MTFEEFRKRIVADLHGAPDGLTWSELKQRNHLPYTRPCPEWIKALEQDDGLIRERRKERALLWEIKPKA' A
#
# COMPACT_ATOMS: atom_id res chain seq x y z
N MET A 1 11.14 4.02 -11.40
CA MET A 1 10.26 4.52 -10.34
C MET A 1 11.09 4.63 -9.07
N THR A 2 11.07 5.79 -8.42
CA THR A 2 11.71 6.01 -7.11
C THR A 2 10.80 5.58 -5.97
N PHE A 3 11.35 5.46 -4.75
CA PHE A 3 10.57 5.21 -3.55
C PHE A 3 9.53 6.31 -3.29
N GLU A 4 9.88 7.58 -3.53
CA GLU A 4 8.96 8.69 -3.31
C GLU A 4 7.76 8.66 -4.26
N GLU A 5 7.97 8.33 -5.54
CA GLU A 5 6.88 8.14 -6.50
C GLU A 5 6.00 6.96 -6.12
N PHE A 6 6.61 5.86 -5.68
CA PHE A 6 5.88 4.70 -5.17
C PHE A 6 5.00 5.08 -3.97
N ARG A 7 5.62 5.70 -2.96
CA ARG A 7 4.97 6.13 -1.73
C ARG A 7 3.80 7.05 -2.04
N LYS A 8 4.00 8.11 -2.82
CA LYS A 8 2.93 9.06 -3.17
C LYS A 8 1.74 8.37 -3.85
N ARG A 9 1.99 7.45 -4.80
CA ARG A 9 0.94 6.72 -5.51
C ARG A 9 0.15 5.79 -4.59
N ILE A 10 0.86 4.95 -3.82
CA ILE A 10 0.22 4.01 -2.91
C ILE A 10 -0.55 4.74 -1.81
N VAL A 11 0.05 5.78 -1.21
CA VAL A 11 -0.57 6.57 -0.16
C VAL A 11 -1.82 7.29 -0.67
N ALA A 12 -1.77 7.87 -1.87
CA ALA A 12 -2.94 8.51 -2.47
C ALA A 12 -4.09 7.51 -2.72
N ASP A 13 -3.79 6.32 -3.25
CA ASP A 13 -4.79 5.28 -3.48
C ASP A 13 -5.42 4.77 -2.19
N LEU A 14 -4.60 4.57 -1.15
CA LEU A 14 -5.07 4.11 0.16
C LEU A 14 -5.87 5.17 0.91
N HIS A 15 -5.53 6.46 0.75
CA HIS A 15 -6.37 7.54 1.29
C HIS A 15 -7.74 7.64 0.59
N GLY A 16 -7.80 7.32 -0.71
CA GLY A 16 -9.05 7.26 -1.45
C GLY A 16 -9.90 6.01 -1.20
N ALA A 17 -9.34 5.00 -0.51
CA ALA A 17 -9.97 3.71 -0.27
C ALA A 17 -10.05 3.43 1.25
N PRO A 18 -11.11 3.91 1.94
CA PRO A 18 -11.25 3.75 3.39
C PRO A 18 -11.38 2.29 3.83
N ASP A 19 -11.87 1.40 2.96
CA ASP A 19 -11.93 -0.05 3.19
C ASP A 19 -10.58 -0.76 2.98
N GLY A 20 -9.53 -0.02 2.60
CA GLY A 20 -8.24 -0.56 2.21
C GLY A 20 -8.20 -1.16 0.80
N LEU A 21 -7.00 -1.48 0.34
CA LEU A 21 -6.76 -2.13 -0.95
C LEU A 21 -5.78 -3.27 -0.80
N THR A 22 -5.91 -4.30 -1.62
CA THR A 22 -4.89 -5.35 -1.70
C THR A 22 -3.71 -4.91 -2.58
N TRP A 23 -2.54 -5.54 -2.39
CA TRP A 23 -1.39 -5.31 -3.27
C TRP A 23 -1.72 -5.49 -4.76
N SER A 24 -2.56 -6.48 -5.09
CA SER A 24 -2.99 -6.74 -6.46
C SER A 24 -3.78 -5.57 -7.04
N GLU A 25 -4.67 -4.97 -6.26
CA GLU A 25 -5.46 -3.80 -6.69
C GLU A 25 -4.57 -2.57 -6.83
N LEU A 26 -3.70 -2.31 -5.85
CA LEU A 26 -2.72 -1.21 -5.92
C LEU A 26 -1.81 -1.34 -7.14
N LYS A 27 -1.37 -2.56 -7.44
CA LYS A 27 -0.57 -2.86 -8.64
C LYS A 27 -1.34 -2.60 -9.92
N GLN A 28 -2.59 -3.05 -10.00
CA GLN A 28 -3.43 -2.87 -11.19
C GLN A 28 -3.73 -1.38 -11.43
N ARG A 29 -4.12 -0.64 -10.39
CA ARG A 29 -4.43 0.80 -10.48
C ARG A 29 -3.22 1.63 -10.89
N ASN A 30 -2.05 1.34 -10.32
CA ASN A 30 -0.82 2.10 -10.59
C ASN A 30 0.02 1.54 -11.74
N HIS A 31 -0.46 0.49 -12.43
CA HIS A 31 0.27 -0.23 -13.48
C HIS A 31 1.71 -0.56 -13.08
N LEU A 32 1.89 -1.04 -11.85
CA LEU A 32 3.23 -1.27 -11.31
C LEU A 32 3.89 -2.46 -12.02
N PRO A 33 5.14 -2.32 -12.51
CA PRO A 33 5.84 -3.39 -13.21
C PRO A 33 6.31 -4.52 -12.28
N TYR A 34 6.15 -4.36 -10.97
CA TYR A 34 6.67 -5.27 -9.96
C TYR A 34 5.71 -6.43 -9.68
N THR A 35 6.24 -7.65 -9.55
CA THR A 35 5.44 -8.81 -9.14
C THR A 35 5.12 -8.78 -7.64
N ARG A 36 6.04 -8.27 -6.82
CA ARG A 36 5.92 -8.17 -5.36
C ARG A 36 6.38 -6.80 -4.90
N PRO A 37 5.84 -6.26 -3.79
CA PRO A 37 6.32 -5.01 -3.25
C PRO A 37 7.74 -5.16 -2.66
N CYS A 38 8.57 -4.13 -2.80
CA CYS A 38 9.90 -4.10 -2.20
C CYS A 38 9.80 -4.03 -0.66
N PRO A 39 10.34 -5.01 0.10
CA PRO A 39 10.18 -5.07 1.56
C PRO A 39 10.67 -3.82 2.31
N GLU A 40 11.75 -3.20 1.84
CA GLU A 40 12.30 -1.97 2.44
C GLU A 40 11.33 -0.80 2.31
N TRP A 41 10.69 -0.64 1.16
CA TRP A 41 9.70 0.41 0.95
C TRP A 41 8.45 0.17 1.78
N ILE A 42 8.07 -1.09 1.99
CA ILE A 42 6.91 -1.41 2.82
C ILE A 42 7.17 -1.07 4.27
N LYS A 43 8.35 -1.42 4.79
CA LYS A 43 8.76 -0.99 6.13
C LYS A 43 8.74 0.52 6.28
N ALA A 44 9.26 1.24 5.29
CA ALA A 44 9.22 2.70 5.30
C ALA A 44 7.77 3.23 5.33
N LEU A 45 6.86 2.69 4.51
CA LEU A 45 5.44 3.06 4.55
C LEU A 45 4.78 2.74 5.90
N GLU A 46 5.13 1.61 6.51
CA GLU A 46 4.62 1.21 7.83
C GLU A 46 5.07 2.19 8.92
N GLN A 47 6.30 2.70 8.85
CA GLN A 47 6.87 3.63 9.83
C GLN A 47 6.49 5.09 9.59
N ASP A 48 6.64 5.56 8.36
CA ASP A 48 6.43 6.96 7.98
C ASP A 48 4.94 7.30 7.86
N ASP A 49 4.21 6.53 7.04
CA ASP A 49 2.82 6.81 6.64
C ASP A 49 1.79 6.06 7.49
N GLY A 50 2.21 5.14 8.35
CA GLY A 50 1.29 4.36 9.18
C GLY A 50 0.52 3.31 8.38
N LEU A 51 1.14 2.76 7.33
CA LEU A 51 0.61 1.62 6.58
C LEU A 51 0.40 0.42 7.52
N ILE A 52 -0.76 -0.22 7.41
CA ILE A 52 -1.12 -1.44 8.11
C ILE A 52 -1.47 -2.50 7.08
N ARG A 53 -0.96 -3.71 7.30
CA ARG A 53 -1.25 -4.88 6.48
C ARG A 53 -2.03 -5.89 7.30
N GLU A 54 -3.33 -5.97 7.09
CA GLU A 54 -4.20 -6.91 7.78
C GLU A 54 -4.58 -8.08 6.86
N ARG A 55 -4.55 -9.30 7.38
CA ARG A 55 -4.99 -10.47 6.61
C ARG A 55 -6.51 -10.60 6.72
N ARG A 56 -7.24 -10.27 5.64
CA ARG A 56 -8.68 -10.52 5.56
C ARG A 56 -8.96 -11.99 5.24
N LYS A 57 -10.17 -12.45 5.57
CA LYS A 57 -10.62 -13.87 5.54
C LYS A 57 -10.36 -14.60 4.21
N GLU A 58 -10.17 -13.90 3.10
CA GLU A 58 -9.84 -14.46 1.80
C GLU A 58 -8.43 -14.05 1.34
N ARG A 59 -7.42 -14.86 1.70
CA ARG A 59 -6.05 -15.01 1.14
C ARG A 59 -5.17 -13.76 0.86
N ALA A 60 -5.70 -12.56 0.71
CA ALA A 60 -4.98 -11.35 0.40
C ALA A 60 -4.71 -10.52 1.66
N LEU A 61 -3.56 -9.85 1.66
CA LEU A 61 -3.26 -8.83 2.65
C LEU A 61 -3.94 -7.54 2.19
N LEU A 62 -4.83 -7.02 3.03
CA LEU A 62 -5.45 -5.72 2.89
C LEU A 62 -4.50 -4.66 3.44
N TRP A 63 -4.28 -3.62 2.66
CA TRP A 63 -3.39 -2.52 2.98
C TRP A 63 -4.26 -1.32 3.27
N GLU A 64 -4.02 -0.70 4.41
CA GLU A 64 -4.79 0.42 4.92
C GLU A 64 -3.81 1.45 5.49
N ILE A 65 -4.07 2.74 5.27
CA ILE A 65 -3.34 3.81 5.97
C ILE A 65 -4.25 4.33 7.06
N LYS A 66 -3.82 4.23 8.31
CA LYS A 66 -4.52 4.90 9.39
C LYS A 66 -4.08 6.35 9.42
N PRO A 67 -5.00 7.33 9.28
CA PRO A 67 -4.65 8.71 9.53
C PRO A 67 -4.09 8.81 10.95
N LYS A 68 -2.88 9.37 11.10
CA LYS A 68 -2.36 9.76 12.41
C LYS A 68 -3.33 10.83 12.95
N ALA A 69 -4.04 10.48 14.02
CA ALA A 69 -4.95 11.37 14.75
C ALA A 69 -4.20 12.55 15.38
#